data_AF-A0A0F9R1T7-F1
#
_entry.id   AF-A0A0F9R1T7-F1
#
_cell.length_a   1.000
_cell.length_b   1.000
_cell.length_c   1.000
_cell.angle_alpha   90.00
_cell.angle_beta   90.00
_cell.angle_gamma   90.00
#
_symmetry.space_group_name_H-M   'P 1'
#
loop_
_entity.id
_entity.type
_entity.pdbx_description
1 polymer ?
#
loop_
_entity_poly.entity_id
_entity_poly.type
_entity_poly.pdbx_seq_one_letter_code
_entity_poly.pdbx_strand_id
1 'polypeptide(L)' 'YIPVVSREEPLQGLSGRITSAIESNRLFEHVKLNPEPSNAQFMICGNPQMVKDTTALLIDKNFTRNRRKAPGNITVEQYW' A
#
# COMPACT_ATOMS: atom_id res chain seq x y z
N TYR A 1 -0.56 9.39 10.69
CA TYR A 1 -1.04 7.99 10.83
C TYR A 1 -2.52 7.96 10.48
N ILE A 2 -2.97 6.98 9.71
CA ILE A 2 -4.37 6.84 9.29
C ILE A 2 -4.75 5.37 9.45
N PRO A 3 -5.68 5.03 10.35
CA PRO A 3 -6.11 3.65 10.51
C PRO A 3 -7.00 3.23 9.34
N VAL A 4 -6.87 1.97 8.93
CA VAL A 4 -7.78 1.33 7.98
C VAL A 4 -8.42 0.14 8.68
N VAL A 5 -9.71 0.23 8.97
CA VAL A 5 -10.43 -0.73 9.82
C VAL A 5 -11.47 -1.48 8.99
N SER A 6 -11.41 -2.81 9.01
CA SER A 6 -12.15 -3.64 8.05
C SER A 6 -13.52 -4.14 8.51
N ARG A 7 -13.89 -3.94 9.78
CA ARG A 7 -15.08 -4.56 10.41
C ARG A 7 -16.03 -3.59 11.08
N GLU A 8 -15.71 -2.30 11.09
CA GLU A 8 -16.52 -1.24 11.70
C GLU A 8 -16.25 0.08 10.99
N GLU A 9 -17.16 1.03 11.14
CA GLU A 9 -16.98 2.38 10.63
C GLU A 9 -16.09 3.17 11.59
N PRO A 10 -14.91 3.63 11.15
CA PRO A 10 -13.99 4.31 12.04
C PRO A 10 -14.38 5.78 12.23
N LEU A 11 -14.20 6.31 13.44
CA LEU A 11 -14.35 7.75 13.72
C LEU A 11 -13.34 8.61 12.94
N GLN A 12 -12.18 8.04 12.61
CA GLN A 12 -11.15 8.65 11.79
C GLN A 12 -10.48 7.58 10.92
N GLY A 13 -10.20 7.91 9.66
CA GLY A 13 -9.47 7.04 8.74
C GLY A 13 -10.38 6.43 7.67
N LEU A 14 -10.08 5.19 7.28
CA LEU A 14 -10.79 4.50 6.19
C LEU A 14 -11.42 3.20 6.67
N SER A 15 -12.65 2.95 6.24
CA SER A 15 -13.32 1.65 6.38
C SER A 15 -12.87 0.70 5.25
N GLY A 16 -12.69 -0.59 5.57
CA GLY A 16 -12.33 -1.66 4.63
C GLY A 16 -10.90 -2.19 4.76
N ARG A 17 -10.35 -2.73 3.65
CA ARG A 17 -8.98 -3.25 3.56
C ARG A 17 -8.08 -2.29 2.79
N ILE A 18 -6.80 -2.27 3.16
CA ILE A 18 -5.80 -1.41 2.51
C ILE A 18 -5.69 -1.67 1.00
N THR A 19 -5.80 -2.93 0.57
CA THR A 19 -5.77 -3.34 -0.84
C THR A 19 -6.89 -2.66 -1.63
N SER A 20 -8.13 -2.74 -1.13
CA SER A 20 -9.29 -2.08 -1.76
C SER A 20 -9.17 -0.55 -1.76
N ALA A 21 -8.58 0.03 -0.72
CA ALA A 21 -8.37 1.49 -0.65
C ALA A 21 -7.31 1.98 -1.65
N ILE A 22 -6.29 1.17 -1.95
CA ILE A 22 -5.26 1.47 -2.96
C ILE A 22 -5.79 1.25 -4.37
N GLU A 23 -6.47 0.14 -4.60
CA GLU A 23 -7.08 -0.21 -5.89
C GLU A 23 -8.04 0.89 -6.35
N SER A 24 -8.94 1.33 -5.47
CA SER A 24 -9.91 2.37 -5.76
C SER A 24 -9.36 3.81 -5.61
N ASN A 25 -8.04 3.98 -5.45
CA ASN A 25 -7.38 5.28 -5.24
C ASN A 25 -7.78 6.07 -3.98
N ARG A 26 -8.74 5.56 -3.18
CA ARG A 26 -9.29 6.23 -1.99
C ARG A 26 -8.25 6.55 -0.93
N LEU A 27 -7.23 5.69 -0.77
CA LEU A 27 -6.14 5.97 0.16
C LEU A 27 -5.45 7.29 -0.19
N PHE A 28 -5.05 7.42 -1.46
CA PHE A 28 -4.27 8.53 -1.99
C PHE A 28 -5.06 9.83 -2.02
N GLU A 29 -6.34 9.75 -2.39
CA GLU A 29 -7.26 10.89 -2.31
C GLU A 29 -7.46 11.37 -0.87
N HIS A 30 -7.64 10.44 0.08
CA HIS A 30 -7.84 10.78 1.49
C HIS A 30 -6.61 11.47 2.09
N VAL A 31 -5.40 11.02 1.75
CA VAL A 31 -4.15 11.69 2.19
C VAL A 31 -3.80 12.92 1.37
N LYS A 32 -4.49 13.15 0.24
CA LYS A 32 -4.19 14.21 -0.74
C LYS A 32 -2.75 14.13 -1.27
N LEU A 33 -2.28 12.92 -1.55
CA LEU A 33 -0.97 12.66 -2.15
C LEU A 33 -1.15 11.89 -3.46
N ASN A 34 -0.34 12.21 -4.47
CA ASN A 34 -0.27 11.45 -5.70
C ASN A 34 1.09 10.76 -5.81
N PRO A 35 1.18 9.46 -5.47
CA PRO A 35 2.43 8.73 -5.54
C PRO A 35 2.80 8.42 -6.99
N GLU A 36 4.06 8.64 -7.33
CA GLU A 36 4.67 8.32 -8.61
C GLU A 36 5.99 7.58 -8.35
N PRO A 37 6.50 6.76 -9.28
CA PRO A 37 7.77 6.04 -9.10
C PRO A 37 8.96 6.95 -8.78
N SER A 38 8.88 8.24 -9.13
CA SER A 38 9.91 9.25 -8.85
C SER A 38 9.84 9.86 -7.44
N ASN A 39 8.73 9.71 -6.71
CA ASN A 39 8.50 10.46 -5.46
C ASN A 39 8.01 9.60 -4.27
N ALA A 40 7.78 8.30 -4.46
CA ALA A 40 7.21 7.44 -3.44
C ALA A 40 8.03 6.17 -3.16
N GLN A 41 8.09 5.80 -1.89
CA GLN A 41 8.57 4.50 -1.41
C GLN A 41 7.47 3.87 -0.55
N PHE A 42 7.16 2.60 -0.79
CA PHE A 42 6.20 1.82 -0.03
C PHE A 42 6.93 0.77 0.80
N MET A 43 6.64 0.76 2.10
CA MET A 43 7.06 -0.30 3.02
C MET A 43 5.81 -1.07 3.45
N ILE A 44 5.75 -2.37 3.16
CA ILE A 44 4.57 -3.20 3.42
C ILE A 44 4.96 -4.33 4.36
N CYS A 45 4.27 -4.44 5.48
CA CYS A 45 4.55 -5.45 6.49
C CYS A 45 3.27 -6.09 7.02
N GLY A 46 3.29 -7.39 7.28
CA GLY A 46 2.25 -8.10 8.01
C GLY A 46 1.82 -9.41 7.35
N ASN A 47 0.51 -9.60 7.23
CA ASN A 47 -0.09 -10.82 6.68
C ASN A 47 0.44 -11.09 5.25
N PRO A 48 0.98 -12.29 4.95
CA PRO A 48 1.58 -12.61 3.65
C PRO A 48 0.66 -12.40 2.46
N GLN A 49 -0.64 -12.69 2.62
CA GLN A 49 -1.63 -12.48 1.58
C GLN A 49 -1.80 -10.98 1.28
N MET A 50 -1.95 -10.16 2.32
CA MET A 50 -2.06 -8.71 2.19
C MET A 50 -0.79 -8.11 1.54
N VAL A 51 0.39 -8.57 1.96
CA VAL A 51 1.67 -8.12 1.41
C VAL A 51 1.75 -8.44 -0.09
N LYS A 52 1.40 -9.66 -0.48
CA LYS A 52 1.41 -10.12 -1.88
C LYS A 52 0.46 -9.27 -2.74
N ASP A 53 -0.78 -9.12 -2.29
CA ASP A 53 -1.82 -8.41 -3.04
C ASP A 53 -1.52 -6.92 -3.18
N THR A 54 -1.08 -6.27 -2.09
CA THR A 54 -0.69 -4.85 -2.12
C THR A 54 0.51 -4.63 -3.04
N THR A 55 1.48 -5.54 -3.04
CA THR A 55 2.63 -5.45 -3.95
C THR A 55 2.22 -5.57 -5.40
N ALA A 56 1.28 -6.46 -5.74
CA ALA A 56 0.78 -6.60 -7.11
C ALA A 56 0.09 -5.32 -7.58
N LEU A 57 -0.81 -4.76 -6.76
CA LEU A 57 -1.50 -3.49 -7.06
C LEU A 57 -0.53 -2.33 -7.33
N LEU A 58 0.56 -2.24 -6.58
CA LEU A 58 1.57 -1.21 -6.79
C LEU A 58 2.40 -1.48 -8.06
N ILE A 59 2.70 -2.74 -8.38
CA ILE A 59 3.37 -3.09 -9.64
C ILE A 59 2.51 -2.70 -10.85
N ASP A 60 1.20 -2.95 -10.78
CA ASP A 60 0.25 -2.54 -11.82
C ASP A 60 0.15 -1.01 -11.97
N LYS A 61 0.51 -0.27 -10.92
CA LYS A 61 0.67 1.20 -10.91
C LYS A 61 2.09 1.67 -11.29
N ASN A 62 2.88 0.82 -11.96
CA ASN A 62 4.24 1.08 -12.44
C ASN A 62 5.32 1.26 -11.35
N PHE A 63 5.05 0.86 -10.11
CA PHE A 63 6.09 0.79 -9.07
C PHE A 63 6.89 -0.50 -9.20
N THR A 64 8.16 -0.48 -8.80
CA THR A 64 9.02 -1.68 -8.87
C THR A 64 9.43 -2.16 -7.49
N ARG A 65 9.73 -3.46 -7.35
CA ARG A 65 10.28 -3.99 -6.10
C ARG A 65 11.68 -3.47 -5.87
N ASN A 66 11.94 -3.00 -4.66
CA ASN A 66 13.26 -2.61 -4.23
C ASN A 66 14.13 -3.86 -4.00
N ARG A 67 15.25 -3.95 -4.72
CA ARG A 67 16.24 -5.02 -4.58
C ARG A 67 17.64 -4.42 -4.48
N ARG A 68 18.56 -5.10 -3.81
CA ARG A 68 19.95 -4.63 -3.63
C ARG A 68 20.65 -4.27 -4.96
N LYS A 69 20.40 -5.01 -6.04
CA LYS A 69 20.99 -4.77 -7.37
C LYS A 69 20.10 -3.93 -8.30
N ALA A 70 18.85 -3.67 -7.92
CA ALA A 70 17.87 -2.96 -8.71
C ALA A 70 17.00 -2.14 -7.75
N PRO A 71 17.39 -0.89 -7.46
CA PRO A 71 16.59 0.00 -6.62
C PRO A 71 15.18 0.15 -7.18
N GLY A 72 14.21 0.20 -6.28
CA GLY A 72 12.80 0.33 -6.60
C GLY A 72 12.02 0.85 -5.42
N ASN A 73 10.70 0.91 -5.57
CA ASN A 73 9.82 1.63 -4.66
C ASN A 73 9.23 0.75 -3.55
N ILE A 74 9.17 -0.57 -3.74
CA ILE A 74 8.42 -1.46 -2.84
C ILE A 74 9.38 -2.32 -2.00
N THR A 75 9.39 -2.13 -0.69
CA THR A 75 10.07 -2.97 0.31
C THR A 75 9.04 -3.75 1.11
N VAL A 76 9.25 -5.05 1.31
CA VAL A 76 8.26 -5.91 1.97
C VAL A 76 8.87 -6.74 3.09
N GLU A 77 8.05 -7.02 4.11
CA GLU A 77 8.32 -7.97 5.19
C GLU A 77 7.04 -8.79 5.44
N GLN A 78 7.17 -10.10 5.63
CA GLN A 78 6.05 -11.00 5.91
C GLN A 78 6.21 -11.55 7.33
N TYR A 79 5.10 -11.65 8.07
CA TYR A 79 5.13 -12.13 9.45
C TYR A 79 5.22 -13.66 9.58
N TRP A 80 4.78 -14.42 8.58
CA TRP A 80 4.80 -15.90 8.57
C TRP A 80 4.82 -16.48 7.15
#